data_AF-A0A9E4ISK4-F1
#
_entry.id   AF-A0A9E4ISK4-F1
#
_cell.length_a   1.000
_cell.length_b   1.000
_cell.length_c   1.000
_cell.angle_alpha   90.00
_cell.angle_beta   90.00
_cell.angle_gamma   90.00
#
_symmetry.space_group_name_H-M   'P 1'
#
loop_
_entity.id
_entity.type
_entity.pdbx_description
1 polymer ?
#
loop_
_entity_poly.entity_id
_entity_poly.type
_entity_poly.pdbx_seq_one_letter_code
_entity_poly.pdbx_strand_id
1 'polypeptide(L)'
;MVELASIDWNRSFRRVYLDPVRGLITLMAPSRLHEEFSAILGHVVDIAASALTGAVKGLRNARLREPDSPPGTGMEPDCAFYVGEKARAYRAALADGKEAADAFFDENAPDLVVEVEITNADESKIERYADLGVRELWLLRDPEGSGTPLAEFLALHPRPAPRRLTSSNVLRDLTPDDVCQAVADVRLSVNRDERTEAVARIVRRRQRASVRVREGDTPYAARAG
;
A
#
# COMPACT_ATOMS: atom_id res chain seq x y z
N MET A 1 -2.80 -8.73 -43.33
CA MET A 1 -2.61 -9.07 -41.90
C MET A 1 -1.52 -8.16 -41.36
N VAL A 2 -1.87 -7.22 -40.48
CA VAL A 2 -0.89 -6.42 -39.75
C VAL A 2 -0.72 -7.14 -38.42
N GLU A 3 0.21 -8.09 -38.45
CA GLU A 3 0.23 -9.27 -37.59
C GLU A 3 1.31 -9.07 -36.55
N LEU A 4 0.95 -8.62 -35.33
CA LEU A 4 1.67 -8.71 -34.04
C LEU A 4 3.18 -8.33 -33.97
N ALA A 5 4.02 -8.78 -34.89
CA ALA A 5 5.44 -8.46 -35.06
C ALA A 5 5.74 -6.97 -35.29
N SER A 6 4.78 -6.15 -35.74
CA SER A 6 4.97 -4.70 -35.89
C SER A 6 4.80 -3.91 -34.59
N ILE A 7 4.33 -4.55 -33.52
CA ILE A 7 4.21 -3.94 -32.20
C ILE A 7 5.58 -3.99 -31.53
N ASP A 8 6.07 -2.85 -31.06
CA ASP A 8 7.23 -2.83 -30.16
C ASP A 8 6.77 -3.30 -28.77
N TRP A 9 6.81 -4.61 -28.56
CA TRP A 9 6.33 -5.29 -27.37
C TRP A 9 6.95 -4.75 -26.08
N ASN A 10 8.23 -4.37 -26.12
CA ASN A 10 8.97 -3.85 -24.97
C ASN A 10 8.56 -2.41 -24.60
N ARG A 11 8.06 -1.63 -25.57
CA ARG A 11 7.46 -0.31 -25.30
C ARG A 11 5.97 -0.39 -24.97
N SER A 12 5.27 -1.38 -25.51
CA SER A 12 3.82 -1.44 -25.51
C SER A 12 3.25 -2.11 -24.26
N PHE A 13 4.00 -3.01 -23.62
CA PHE A 13 3.59 -3.68 -22.39
C PHE A 13 4.78 -3.76 -21.43
N ARG A 14 4.52 -3.62 -20.13
CA ARG A 14 5.54 -3.68 -19.07
C ARG A 14 5.28 -4.77 -18.04
N ARG A 15 4.04 -5.27 -17.96
CA ARG A 15 3.66 -6.37 -17.07
C ARG A 15 2.82 -7.39 -17.86
N VAL A 16 3.02 -8.66 -17.55
CA VAL A 16 2.24 -9.78 -18.09
C VAL A 16 1.63 -10.53 -16.92
N TYR A 17 0.30 -10.61 -16.90
CA TYR A 17 -0.43 -11.40 -15.92
C TYR A 17 -1.00 -12.64 -16.59
N LEU A 18 -0.83 -13.79 -15.93
CA LEU A 18 -1.39 -15.07 -16.35
C LEU A 18 -2.56 -15.42 -15.43
N ASP A 19 -3.72 -15.71 -16.02
CA ASP A 19 -4.88 -16.28 -15.34
C ASP A 19 -5.07 -17.74 -15.83
N PRO A 20 -4.38 -18.72 -15.20
CA PRO A 20 -4.50 -20.11 -15.62
C PRO A 20 -5.89 -20.72 -15.38
N VAL A 21 -6.73 -20.11 -14.53
CA VAL A 21 -8.10 -20.61 -14.28
C VAL A 21 -9.04 -20.23 -15.42
N ARG A 22 -8.92 -19.00 -15.91
CA ARG A 22 -9.75 -18.51 -17.02
C ARG A 22 -9.11 -18.72 -18.39
N GLY A 23 -7.85 -19.15 -18.43
CA GLY A 23 -7.07 -19.28 -19.66
C GLY A 23 -6.75 -17.93 -20.32
N LEU A 24 -6.59 -16.87 -19.52
CA LEU A 24 -6.36 -15.51 -20.02
C LEU A 24 -4.91 -15.06 -19.81
N ILE A 25 -4.41 -14.27 -20.75
CA ILE A 25 -3.17 -13.51 -20.63
C ILE A 25 -3.53 -12.04 -20.69
N THR A 26 -3.25 -11.30 -19.63
CA THR A 26 -3.43 -9.85 -19.59
C THR A 26 -2.09 -9.17 -19.77
N LEU A 27 -1.94 -8.46 -20.88
CA LEU A 27 -0.79 -7.61 -21.13
C LEU A 27 -1.11 -6.21 -20.60
N MET A 28 -0.33 -5.75 -19.62
CA MET A 28 -0.52 -4.44 -19.01
C MET A 28 0.64 -3.51 -19.32
N ALA A 29 0.30 -2.25 -19.54
CA ALA A 29 1.25 -1.16 -19.78
C ALA A 29 0.99 -0.04 -18.76
N PRO A 30 1.39 -0.21 -17.49
CA PRO A 30 1.29 0.87 -16.52
C PRO A 30 2.00 2.11 -17.06
N SER A 31 1.36 3.26 -16.88
CA SER A 31 1.95 4.53 -17.29
C SER A 31 3.24 4.77 -16.49
N ARG A 32 4.13 5.64 -16.99
CA ARG A 32 5.33 6.02 -16.22
C ARG A 32 4.96 6.65 -14.87
N LEU A 33 3.88 7.41 -14.86
CA LEU A 33 3.35 8.04 -13.64
C LEU A 33 2.86 7.01 -12.62
N HIS A 34 2.21 5.93 -13.08
CA HIS A 34 1.81 4.79 -12.24
C HIS A 34 3.02 4.18 -11.54
N GLU A 35 4.06 3.83 -12.31
CA GLU A 35 5.28 3.21 -11.76
C GLU A 35 6.02 4.16 -10.81
N GLU A 36 6.07 5.45 -11.14
CA GLU A 36 6.65 6.49 -10.27
C GLU A 36 5.90 6.56 -8.93
N PHE A 37 4.58 6.70 -8.95
CA PHE A 37 3.78 6.76 -7.73
C PHE A 37 3.84 5.48 -6.91
N SER A 38 3.79 4.31 -7.54
CA SER A 38 3.93 3.03 -6.83
C SER A 38 5.29 2.92 -6.13
N ALA A 39 6.38 3.29 -6.80
CA ALA A 39 7.71 3.31 -6.20
C ALA A 39 7.80 4.30 -5.02
N ILE A 40 7.21 5.48 -5.16
CA ILE A 40 7.20 6.52 -4.13
C ILE A 40 6.36 6.09 -2.92
N LEU A 41 5.14 5.61 -3.12
CA LEU A 41 4.28 5.09 -2.05
C LEU A 41 4.96 3.94 -1.32
N GLY A 42 5.65 3.08 -2.07
CA GLY A 42 6.47 2.03 -1.51
C GLY A 42 7.48 2.55 -0.49
N HIS A 43 8.16 3.65 -0.80
CA HIS A 43 9.10 4.32 0.11
C HIS A 43 8.40 5.08 1.25
N VAL A 44 7.30 5.78 0.97
CA VAL A 44 6.52 6.49 1.99
C VAL A 44 6.07 5.52 3.08
N VAL A 45 5.49 4.39 2.71
CA VAL A 45 5.02 3.37 3.65
C VAL A 45 6.20 2.75 4.41
N ASP A 46 7.29 2.38 3.74
CA ASP A 46 8.46 1.77 4.38
C ASP A 46 9.05 2.66 5.49
N ILE A 47 9.19 3.95 5.21
CA ILE A 47 9.76 4.93 6.15
C ILE A 47 8.77 5.24 7.27
N ALA A 48 7.50 5.50 6.92
CA ALA A 48 6.47 5.80 7.91
C ALA A 48 6.20 4.63 8.86
N ALA A 49 6.04 3.42 8.32
CA ALA A 49 5.80 2.22 9.09
C ALA A 49 6.98 1.87 10.01
N SER A 50 8.22 2.01 9.52
CA SER A 50 9.41 1.86 10.33
C SER A 50 9.41 2.83 11.52
N ALA A 51 9.09 4.10 11.27
CA ALA A 51 9.08 5.14 12.30
C ALA A 51 7.92 4.98 13.31
N LEU A 52 6.73 4.59 12.84
CA LEU A 52 5.52 4.53 13.66
C LEU A 52 5.35 3.22 14.42
N THR A 53 5.85 2.10 13.89
CA THR A 53 5.56 0.75 14.41
C THR A 53 6.81 -0.07 14.74
N GLY A 54 8.00 0.46 14.38
CA GLY A 54 9.30 -0.17 14.62
C GLY A 54 9.65 -1.33 13.68
N ALA A 55 8.72 -1.79 12.83
CA ALA A 55 8.98 -2.86 11.88
C ALA A 55 8.05 -2.82 10.67
N VAL A 56 8.59 -3.08 9.49
CA VAL A 56 7.83 -3.19 8.24
C VAL A 56 8.50 -4.20 7.31
N LYS A 57 7.70 -4.91 6.54
CA LYS A 57 8.18 -5.76 5.46
C LYS A 57 7.34 -5.47 4.22
N GLY A 58 7.97 -4.89 3.21
CA GLY A 58 7.40 -4.81 1.86
C GLY A 58 7.36 -6.18 1.19
N LEU A 59 6.23 -6.47 0.55
CA LEU A 59 5.89 -7.70 -0.15
C LEU A 59 5.83 -7.41 -1.65
N ARG A 60 6.95 -6.93 -2.21
CA ARG A 60 7.05 -6.58 -3.64
C ARG A 60 6.84 -7.85 -4.48
N ASN A 61 6.06 -7.74 -5.54
CA ASN A 61 5.71 -8.84 -6.44
C ASN A 61 4.99 -10.01 -5.74
N ALA A 62 4.38 -9.76 -4.58
CA ALA A 62 3.54 -10.73 -3.93
C ALA A 62 2.30 -11.02 -4.79
N ARG A 63 1.92 -12.29 -4.85
CA ARG A 63 0.69 -12.74 -5.48
C ARG A 63 -0.22 -13.30 -4.40
N LEU A 64 -1.19 -12.49 -3.98
CA LEU A 64 -2.12 -12.80 -2.89
C LEU A 64 -3.22 -13.72 -3.44
N ARG A 65 -3.45 -14.85 -2.77
CA ARG A 65 -4.41 -15.86 -3.22
C ARG A 65 -4.97 -16.61 -2.02
N GLU A 66 -6.18 -17.16 -2.17
CA GLU A 66 -6.70 -18.13 -1.21
C GLU A 66 -5.85 -19.42 -1.26
N PRO A 67 -5.72 -20.16 -0.16
CA PRO A 67 -4.89 -21.39 -0.10
C PRO A 67 -5.20 -22.38 -1.22
N ASP A 68 -6.48 -22.56 -1.54
CA ASP A 68 -6.97 -23.50 -2.56
C ASP A 68 -6.94 -22.93 -3.99
N SER A 69 -6.42 -21.71 -4.18
CA SER A 69 -6.34 -21.09 -5.51
C SER A 69 -5.29 -21.79 -6.38
N PRO A 70 -5.58 -22.03 -7.66
CA PRO A 70 -4.64 -22.67 -8.56
C PRO A 70 -3.30 -21.94 -8.64
N PRO A 71 -2.17 -22.68 -8.75
CA PRO A 71 -0.85 -22.07 -8.82
C PRO A 71 -0.75 -21.02 -9.92
N GLY A 72 -0.10 -19.89 -9.63
CA GLY A 72 0.04 -18.80 -10.58
C GLY A 72 -1.21 -17.92 -10.74
N THR A 73 -2.29 -18.14 -10.00
CA THR A 73 -3.39 -17.18 -9.87
C THR A 73 -3.22 -16.28 -8.64
N GLY A 74 -3.85 -15.11 -8.64
CA GLY A 74 -3.93 -14.26 -7.46
C GLY A 74 -3.92 -12.77 -7.77
N MET A 75 -4.11 -11.95 -6.76
CA MET A 75 -3.99 -10.50 -6.86
C MET A 75 -2.53 -10.08 -6.74
N GLU A 76 -2.08 -9.23 -7.65
CA GLU A 76 -0.75 -8.61 -7.60
C GLU A 76 -0.89 -7.12 -7.26
N PRO A 77 -0.82 -6.75 -5.97
CA PRO A 77 -0.87 -5.36 -5.56
C PRO A 77 0.33 -4.57 -6.05
N ASP A 78 0.14 -3.28 -6.29
CA ASP A 78 1.27 -2.38 -6.59
C ASP A 78 2.26 -2.31 -5.42
N CYS A 79 1.76 -2.22 -4.20
CA CYS A 79 2.54 -2.47 -2.99
C CYS A 79 1.71 -3.21 -1.93
N ALA A 80 2.36 -4.08 -1.15
CA ALA A 80 1.76 -4.73 0.00
C ALA A 80 2.76 -4.80 1.15
N PHE A 81 2.27 -4.78 2.39
CA PHE A 81 3.10 -4.68 3.58
C PHE A 81 2.58 -5.51 4.74
N TYR A 82 3.51 -6.19 5.43
CA TYR A 82 3.35 -6.48 6.84
C TYR A 82 3.92 -5.34 7.66
N VAL A 83 3.26 -4.99 8.77
CA VAL A 83 3.60 -3.86 9.63
C VAL A 83 3.62 -4.31 11.10
N GLY A 84 4.52 -3.74 11.90
CA GLY A 84 4.61 -3.98 13.33
C GLY A 84 4.88 -5.44 13.69
N GLU A 85 3.98 -6.05 14.44
CA GLU A 85 4.12 -7.44 14.93
C GLU A 85 4.17 -8.46 13.80
N LYS A 86 3.28 -8.36 12.81
CA LYS A 86 3.26 -9.28 11.67
C LYS A 86 4.55 -9.21 10.85
N ALA A 87 5.13 -8.01 10.71
CA ALA A 87 6.43 -7.83 10.08
C ALA A 87 7.58 -8.51 10.85
N ARG A 88 7.54 -8.48 12.20
CA ARG A 88 8.51 -9.18 13.04
C ARG A 88 8.34 -10.70 12.95
N ALA A 89 7.11 -11.19 12.98
CA ALA A 89 6.80 -12.60 12.85
C ALA A 89 7.26 -13.16 11.50
N TYR A 90 7.00 -12.45 10.39
CA TYR A 90 7.52 -12.84 9.08
C TYR A 90 9.06 -12.89 9.05
N ARG A 91 9.74 -11.92 9.68
CA ARG A 91 11.21 -11.93 9.75
C ARG A 91 11.76 -13.09 10.57
N ALA A 92 11.07 -13.48 11.65
CA ALA A 92 11.42 -14.67 12.42
C ALA A 92 11.25 -15.94 11.57
N ALA A 93 10.11 -16.09 10.89
CA ALA A 93 9.88 -17.21 9.98
C ALA A 93 10.94 -17.29 8.87
N LEU A 94 11.34 -16.15 8.30
CA LEU A 94 12.42 -16.09 7.31
C LEU A 94 13.80 -16.48 7.87
N ALA A 95 14.05 -16.22 9.16
CA ALA A 95 15.27 -16.67 9.82
C ALA A 95 15.30 -18.20 10.03
N ASP A 96 14.13 -18.83 10.16
CA ASP A 96 13.97 -20.28 10.27
C ASP A 96 14.06 -21.00 8.91
N GLY A 97 13.86 -20.28 7.81
CA GLY A 97 14.06 -20.79 6.45
C GLY A 97 13.10 -20.17 5.43
N LYS A 98 13.36 -20.47 4.15
CA LYS A 98 12.48 -20.01 3.07
C LYS A 98 11.10 -20.64 3.18
N GLU A 99 11.04 -21.93 3.47
CA GLU A 99 9.80 -22.70 3.59
C GLU A 99 8.90 -22.16 4.70
N ALA A 100 9.47 -21.75 5.84
CA ALA A 100 8.74 -21.12 6.93
C ALA A 100 8.21 -19.74 6.56
N ALA A 101 8.99 -18.93 5.84
CA ALA A 101 8.52 -17.64 5.32
C ALA A 101 7.41 -17.78 4.26
N ASP A 102 7.52 -18.78 3.37
CA ASP A 102 6.51 -19.07 2.35
C ASP A 102 5.21 -19.54 3.02
N ALA A 103 5.29 -20.44 4.02
CA ALA A 103 4.12 -20.86 4.81
C ALA A 103 3.48 -19.69 5.56
N PHE A 104 4.27 -18.83 6.22
CA PHE A 104 3.74 -17.63 6.87
C PHE A 104 3.01 -16.74 5.88
N PHE A 105 3.57 -16.54 4.68
CA PHE A 105 2.98 -15.71 3.65
C PHE A 105 1.64 -16.28 3.16
N ASP A 106 1.56 -17.59 2.91
CA ASP A 106 0.33 -18.26 2.47
C ASP A 106 -0.79 -18.21 3.56
N GLU A 107 -0.42 -18.18 4.84
CA GLU A 107 -1.38 -18.16 5.96
C GLU A 107 -1.81 -16.74 6.40
N ASN A 108 -1.04 -15.69 6.04
CA ASN A 108 -1.22 -14.36 6.61
C ASN A 108 -1.40 -13.29 5.53
N ALA A 109 -2.59 -12.71 5.47
CA ALA A 109 -2.88 -11.56 4.64
C ALA A 109 -2.00 -10.33 5.01
N PRO A 110 -1.58 -9.51 4.04
CA PRO A 110 -0.93 -8.23 4.30
C PRO A 110 -1.78 -7.31 5.18
N ASP A 111 -1.11 -6.46 5.95
CA ASP A 111 -1.79 -5.47 6.78
C ASP A 111 -2.30 -4.30 5.93
N LEU A 112 -1.48 -3.88 4.99
CA LEU A 112 -1.73 -2.74 4.11
C LEU A 112 -1.44 -3.14 2.67
N VAL A 113 -2.39 -2.87 1.79
CA VAL A 113 -2.21 -2.88 0.33
C VAL A 113 -2.33 -1.46 -0.19
N VAL A 114 -1.54 -1.14 -1.22
CA VAL A 114 -1.61 0.13 -1.94
C VAL A 114 -1.81 -0.17 -3.42
N GLU A 115 -2.74 0.54 -4.04
CA GLU A 115 -3.05 0.50 -5.46
C GLU A 115 -2.95 1.90 -6.06
N VAL A 116 -2.30 2.00 -7.21
CA VAL A 116 -2.22 3.24 -7.98
C VAL A 116 -3.14 3.10 -9.19
N GLU A 117 -4.19 3.91 -9.26
CA GLU A 117 -5.21 3.82 -10.32
C GLU A 117 -5.29 5.14 -11.10
N ILE A 118 -4.44 5.26 -12.13
CA ILE A 118 -4.35 6.47 -12.96
C ILE A 118 -5.30 6.43 -14.15
N THR A 119 -5.26 5.36 -14.93
CA THR A 119 -5.97 5.29 -16.22
C THR A 119 -7.25 4.47 -16.16
N ASN A 120 -7.29 3.42 -15.33
CA ASN A 120 -8.44 2.56 -15.14
C ASN A 120 -8.58 2.22 -13.67
N ALA A 121 -9.75 2.52 -13.09
CA ALA A 121 -10.12 2.06 -11.77
C ALA A 121 -10.70 0.64 -11.87
N ASP A 122 -10.30 -0.27 -10.99
CA ASP A 122 -10.91 -1.59 -10.87
C ASP A 122 -11.49 -1.75 -9.46
N GLU A 123 -12.76 -1.37 -9.31
CA GLU A 123 -13.45 -1.42 -8.02
C GLU A 123 -13.58 -2.85 -7.48
N SER A 124 -13.51 -3.87 -8.35
CA SER A 124 -13.56 -5.28 -7.92
C SER A 124 -12.36 -5.66 -7.05
N LYS A 125 -11.25 -4.92 -7.12
CA LYS A 125 -10.08 -5.14 -6.25
C LYS A 125 -10.42 -4.96 -4.77
N ILE A 126 -11.33 -4.04 -4.45
CA ILE A 126 -11.68 -3.71 -3.07
C ILE A 126 -12.31 -4.94 -2.39
N GLU A 127 -13.30 -5.56 -3.04
CA GLU A 127 -13.96 -6.77 -2.54
C GLU A 127 -12.97 -7.95 -2.49
N ARG A 128 -12.17 -8.14 -3.54
CA ARG A 128 -11.18 -9.24 -3.59
C ARG A 128 -10.12 -9.14 -2.50
N TYR A 129 -9.61 -7.95 -2.20
CA TYR A 129 -8.67 -7.76 -1.11
C TYR A 129 -9.33 -7.96 0.26
N ALA A 130 -10.60 -7.58 0.41
CA ALA A 130 -11.35 -7.82 1.64
C ALA A 130 -11.56 -9.32 1.88
N ASP A 131 -11.89 -10.09 0.84
CA ASP A 131 -12.04 -11.55 0.91
C ASP A 131 -10.71 -12.23 1.29
N LEU A 132 -9.59 -11.76 0.71
CA LEU A 132 -8.23 -12.21 1.05
C LEU A 132 -7.77 -11.80 2.46
N GLY A 133 -8.60 -11.13 3.26
CA GLY A 133 -8.28 -10.75 4.65
C GLY A 133 -7.34 -9.56 4.80
N VAL A 134 -7.10 -8.78 3.74
CA VAL A 134 -6.34 -7.52 3.83
C VAL A 134 -7.10 -6.56 4.73
N ARG A 135 -6.40 -5.86 5.64
CA ARG A 135 -7.04 -5.00 6.65
C ARG A 135 -7.30 -3.58 6.17
N GLU A 136 -6.38 -3.05 5.36
CA GLU A 136 -6.45 -1.68 4.88
C GLU A 136 -5.95 -1.58 3.44
N LEU A 137 -6.66 -0.79 2.63
CA LEU A 137 -6.32 -0.50 1.25
C LEU A 137 -6.18 1.01 1.07
N TRP A 138 -5.06 1.43 0.49
CA TRP A 138 -4.84 2.79 0.04
C TRP A 138 -4.97 2.85 -1.48
N LEU A 139 -5.89 3.68 -1.95
CA LEU A 139 -6.09 3.98 -3.36
C LEU A 139 -5.46 5.34 -3.67
N LEU A 140 -4.53 5.38 -4.61
CA LEU A 140 -3.96 6.63 -5.12
C LEU A 140 -4.45 6.86 -6.56
N ARG A 141 -5.12 7.98 -6.80
CA ARG A 141 -5.71 8.35 -8.10
C ARG A 141 -5.17 9.68 -8.58
N ASP A 142 -5.20 9.93 -9.88
CA ASP A 142 -4.93 11.26 -10.47
C ASP A 142 -6.14 11.68 -11.31
N PRO A 143 -7.25 12.10 -10.67
CA PRO A 143 -8.53 12.29 -11.36
C PRO A 143 -8.49 13.40 -12.41
N GLU A 144 -7.58 14.37 -12.26
CA GLU A 144 -7.43 15.49 -13.19
C GLU A 144 -6.34 15.25 -14.25
N GLY A 145 -5.58 14.15 -14.14
CA GLY A 145 -4.40 13.90 -14.98
C GLY A 145 -3.32 14.97 -14.84
N SER A 146 -3.31 15.70 -13.72
CA SER A 146 -2.41 16.83 -13.48
C SER A 146 -1.07 16.40 -12.88
N GLY A 147 -0.95 15.12 -12.52
CA GLY A 147 0.17 14.59 -11.76
C GLY A 147 0.07 14.89 -10.25
N THR A 148 -1.06 15.42 -9.79
CA THR A 148 -1.32 15.66 -8.36
C THR A 148 -2.25 14.58 -7.84
N PRO A 149 -1.75 13.63 -7.04
CA PRO A 149 -2.57 12.50 -6.66
C PRO A 149 -3.54 12.84 -5.53
N LEU A 150 -4.69 12.16 -5.53
CA LEU A 150 -5.63 12.06 -4.43
C LEU A 150 -5.55 10.67 -3.81
N ALA A 151 -5.37 10.60 -2.49
CA ALA A 151 -5.39 9.36 -1.73
C ALA A 151 -6.78 9.11 -1.12
N GLU A 152 -7.18 7.85 -1.07
CA GLU A 152 -8.32 7.37 -0.29
C GLU A 152 -7.90 6.13 0.50
N PHE A 153 -8.27 6.08 1.78
CA PHE A 153 -8.02 4.93 2.64
C PHE A 153 -9.32 4.21 2.93
N LEU A 154 -9.28 2.88 2.82
CA LEU A 154 -10.40 1.99 3.09
C LEU A 154 -9.99 0.99 4.16
N ALA A 155 -10.76 0.90 5.24
CA ALA A 155 -10.75 -0.28 6.11
C ALA A 155 -11.53 -1.38 5.41
N LEU A 156 -10.88 -2.54 5.26
CA LEU A 156 -11.43 -3.70 4.62
C LEU A 156 -11.82 -4.75 5.66
N HIS A 157 -12.94 -5.40 5.40
CA HIS A 157 -13.42 -6.57 6.13
C HIS A 157 -14.27 -7.37 5.14
N PRO A 158 -14.28 -8.71 5.18
CA PRO A 158 -15.13 -9.51 4.29
C PRO A 158 -16.60 -9.08 4.33
N ARG A 159 -17.12 -8.79 5.54
CA ARG A 159 -18.43 -8.14 5.78
C ARG A 159 -18.42 -7.37 7.11
N PRO A 160 -18.88 -6.11 7.22
CA PRO A 160 -19.65 -5.32 6.27
C PRO A 160 -18.80 -4.68 5.16
N ALA A 161 -19.45 -3.91 4.29
CA ALA A 161 -18.81 -3.19 3.19
C ALA A 161 -17.61 -2.33 3.64
N PRO A 162 -16.64 -2.09 2.73
CA PRO A 162 -15.47 -1.25 2.99
C PRO A 162 -15.85 0.10 3.59
N ARG A 163 -15.09 0.55 4.58
CA ARG A 163 -15.33 1.83 5.25
C ARG A 163 -14.23 2.82 4.93
N ARG A 164 -14.59 3.98 4.37
CA ARG A 164 -13.64 5.08 4.17
C ARG A 164 -13.07 5.57 5.51
N LEU A 165 -11.76 5.81 5.51
CA LEU A 165 -11.02 6.26 6.67
C LEU A 165 -10.54 7.71 6.47
N THR A 166 -10.61 8.49 7.55
CA THR A 166 -10.00 9.83 7.62
C THR A 166 -8.53 9.77 8.05
N SER A 167 -8.12 8.65 8.67
CA SER A 167 -6.73 8.33 9.01
C SER A 167 -6.52 6.82 9.01
N SER A 168 -5.28 6.40 8.73
CA SER A 168 -4.91 5.00 8.66
C SER A 168 -5.10 4.29 10.02
N ASN A 169 -5.62 3.07 10.00
CA ASN A 169 -5.64 2.19 11.18
C ASN A 169 -4.30 1.45 11.33
N VAL A 170 -3.64 1.11 10.22
CA VAL A 170 -2.34 0.42 10.20
C VAL A 170 -1.20 1.37 10.59
N LEU A 171 -1.17 2.56 9.99
CA LEU A 171 -0.16 3.61 10.22
C LEU A 171 -0.81 4.81 10.90
N ARG A 172 -1.33 4.54 12.10
CA ARG A 172 -2.10 5.46 12.95
C ARG A 172 -1.68 6.92 12.80
N ASP A 173 -2.69 7.79 12.67
CA ASP A 173 -2.61 9.26 12.54
C ASP A 173 -2.16 9.80 11.19
N LEU A 174 -1.65 8.97 10.26
CA LEU A 174 -1.47 9.40 8.88
C LEU A 174 -2.82 9.54 8.19
N THR A 175 -3.04 10.68 7.54
CA THR A 175 -4.23 10.94 6.74
C THR A 175 -3.94 10.77 5.25
N PRO A 176 -4.97 10.64 4.40
CA PRO A 176 -4.79 10.66 2.95
C PRO A 176 -3.99 11.89 2.47
N ASP A 177 -4.30 13.08 3.00
CA ASP A 177 -3.57 14.31 2.66
C ASP A 177 -2.09 14.28 3.03
N ASP A 178 -1.73 13.61 4.13
CA ASP A 178 -0.33 13.43 4.50
C ASP A 178 0.42 12.60 3.47
N VAL A 179 -0.23 11.56 2.93
CA VAL A 179 0.34 10.71 1.88
C VAL A 179 0.47 11.48 0.58
N CYS A 180 -0.53 12.27 0.18
CA CYS A 180 -0.44 13.15 -0.98
C CYS A 180 0.73 14.14 -0.84
N GLN A 181 0.87 14.77 0.33
CA GLN A 181 2.00 15.66 0.60
C GLN A 181 3.34 14.93 0.56
N ALA A 182 3.42 13.73 1.16
CA ALA A 182 4.63 12.93 1.14
C ALA A 182 5.04 12.55 -0.28
N VAL A 183 4.08 12.18 -1.13
CA VAL A 183 4.33 11.90 -2.55
C VAL A 183 4.88 13.15 -3.24
N ALA A 184 4.24 14.31 -3.07
CA ALA A 184 4.71 15.57 -3.66
C ALA A 184 6.15 15.92 -3.22
N ASP A 185 6.43 15.87 -1.92
CA ASP A 185 7.75 16.20 -1.38
C ASP A 185 8.83 15.21 -1.87
N VAL A 186 8.51 13.91 -1.93
CA VAL A 186 9.43 12.86 -2.40
C VAL A 186 9.75 13.03 -3.88
N ARG A 187 8.79 13.47 -4.71
CA ARG A 187 9.03 13.76 -6.14
C ARG A 187 9.99 14.92 -6.36
N LEU A 188 9.94 15.91 -5.48
CA LEU A 188 10.85 17.07 -5.52
C LEU A 188 12.23 16.79 -4.93
N SER A 189 12.39 15.65 -4.23
CA SER A 189 13.64 15.28 -3.57
C SER A 189 14.65 14.69 -4.56
N VAL A 190 15.89 15.17 -4.52
CA VAL A 190 16.94 14.77 -5.48
C VAL A 190 17.74 13.54 -5.04
N ASN A 191 17.69 13.17 -3.76
CA ASN A 191 18.41 12.02 -3.21
C ASN A 191 17.60 11.27 -2.14
N ARG A 192 18.13 10.12 -1.70
CA ARG A 192 17.45 9.24 -0.73
C ARG A 192 17.26 9.88 0.65
N ASP A 193 18.20 10.69 1.10
CA ASP A 193 18.15 11.30 2.42
C ASP A 193 17.06 12.37 2.48
N GLU A 194 16.94 13.19 1.43
CA GLU A 194 15.85 14.15 1.27
C GLU A 194 14.48 13.47 1.24
N ARG A 195 14.34 12.36 0.49
CA ARG A 195 13.10 11.58 0.47
C ARG A 195 12.75 11.04 1.85
N THR A 196 13.75 10.57 2.59
CA THR A 196 13.57 10.05 3.94
C THR A 196 13.14 11.15 4.91
N GLU A 197 13.79 12.30 4.84
CA GLU A 197 13.47 13.45 5.67
C GLU A 197 12.10 14.05 5.35
N ALA A 198 11.69 14.08 4.07
CA ALA A 198 10.36 14.50 3.65
C ALA A 198 9.26 13.69 4.35
N VAL A 199 9.35 12.36 4.30
CA VAL A 199 8.38 11.47 4.96
C VAL A 199 8.47 11.60 6.49
N ALA A 200 9.68 11.61 7.04
CA ALA A 200 9.89 11.68 8.49
C ALA A 200 9.35 12.99 9.10
N ARG A 201 9.41 14.11 8.38
CA ARG A 201 8.85 15.39 8.80
C ARG A 201 7.34 15.32 8.99
N ILE A 202 6.64 14.66 8.07
CA ILE A 202 5.18 14.46 8.12
C ILE A 202 4.81 13.59 9.32
N VAL A 203 5.53 12.48 9.53
CA VAL A 203 5.34 11.60 10.70
C VAL A 203 5.54 12.36 12.01
N ARG A 204 6.64 13.11 12.15
CA ARG A 204 6.92 13.91 13.36
C ARG A 204 5.85 14.99 13.59
N ARG A 205 5.36 15.63 12.54
CA ARG A 205 4.28 16.62 12.62
C ARG A 205 3.02 15.98 13.21
N ARG A 206 2.64 14.78 12.74
CA ARG A 206 1.46 14.07 13.24
C ARG A 206 1.62 13.61 14.68
N GLN A 207 2.76 13.02 15.04
CA GLN A 207 3.03 12.64 16.43
C GLN A 207 2.91 13.84 17.40
N ARG A 208 3.41 15.02 17.02
CA ARG A 208 3.26 16.25 17.83
C ARG A 208 1.82 16.74 17.93
N ALA A 209 1.04 16.65 16.85
CA ALA A 209 -0.36 17.03 16.87
C ALA A 209 -1.18 16.09 17.79
N SER A 210 -0.96 14.79 17.70
CA SER A 210 -1.62 13.77 18.53
C SER A 210 -1.31 13.94 20.02
N VAL A 211 -0.09 14.34 20.38
CA VAL A 211 0.29 14.66 21.78
C VAL A 211 -0.48 15.88 22.29
N ARG A 212 -0.55 16.96 21.52
CA ARG A 212 -1.26 18.19 21.92
C ARG A 212 -2.77 17.97 22.13
N VAL A 213 -3.40 17.13 21.31
CA VAL A 213 -4.81 16.77 21.50
C VAL A 213 -5.01 16.05 22.83
N ARG A 214 -4.12 15.10 23.17
CA ARG A 214 -4.20 14.36 24.45
C ARG A 214 -3.94 15.24 25.68
N GLU A 215 -3.05 16.23 25.58
CA GLU A 215 -2.78 17.18 26.67
C GLU A 215 -3.93 18.20 26.86
N GLY A 216 -4.60 18.58 25.77
CA GLY A 216 -5.78 19.47 25.80
C GLY A 216 -7.06 18.83 26.36
N ASP A 217 -7.14 17.50 26.37
CA ASP A 217 -8.28 16.74 26.91
C ASP A 217 -8.17 16.43 28.41
N THR A 218 -7.22 17.03 29.14
CA THR A 218 -7.08 16.83 30.58
C THR A 218 -8.27 17.47 31.33
N PRO A 219 -9.21 16.71 31.93
CA PRO A 219 -10.34 17.29 32.65
C PRO A 219 -9.91 17.53 34.09
N TYR A 220 -9.05 18.53 34.31
CA TYR A 220 -8.77 18.98 35.66
C TYR A 220 -8.62 20.50 35.73
N ALA A 221 -9.72 21.18 35.37
CA ALA A 221 -9.99 22.50 35.92
C ALA A 221 -10.70 22.32 37.27
N ALA A 222 -9.92 22.54 38.32
CA ALA A 222 -10.28 22.76 39.72
C ALA A 222 -11.78 23.01 40.01
N ARG A 223 -12.38 22.11 40.79
CA ARG A 223 -13.40 22.51 41.77
C ARG A 223 -12.66 22.92 43.04
N ALA A 224 -12.35 24.21 43.15
CA ALA A 224 -12.06 24.82 44.44
C ALA A 224 -13.39 24.97 45.18
N GLY A 225 -13.51 24.27 46.31
CA GLY A 225 -14.55 24.41 47.32
C GLY A 225 -13.89 24.43 48.69
#